data_AF-A0A1S4ES10-F1
#
_entry.id   AF-A0A1S4ES10-F1
#
_cell.length_a   1.000
_cell.length_b   1.000
_cell.length_c   1.000
_cell.angle_alpha   90.00
_cell.angle_beta   90.00
_cell.angle_gamma   90.00
#
_symmetry.space_group_name_H-M   'P 1'
#
loop_
_entity.id
_entity.type
_entity.pdbx_description
1 polymer ?
#
loop_
_entity_poly.entity_id
_entity_poly.type
_entity_poly.pdbx_seq_one_letter_code
_entity_poly.pdbx_strand_id
1 'polypeptide(L)'
;MIGLYWGDDKPSDCNLFLKPFVEEVKILHSKGFQLHGKSFTVQVSFFACDAVAKSYILKTKGHGAYSSCSKCTVSGKYECGRVTFPIKIGPLRNHDDFVNKVDTCYHHTDETSIIIEIPQLNVVQAFPLDYLHLICIGVVKK
;
A
#
# COMPACT_ATOMS: atom_id res chain seq x y z
N MET A 1 -8.25 -2.36 19.15
CA MET A 1 -7.39 -3.28 18.39
C MET A 1 -8.28 -4.33 17.76
N ILE A 2 -8.17 -4.58 16.45
CA ILE A 2 -9.09 -5.44 15.68
C ILE A 2 -8.37 -6.68 15.11
N GLY A 3 -7.02 -6.69 15.10
CA GLY A 3 -6.19 -7.84 14.78
C GLY A 3 -4.80 -7.70 15.39
N LEU A 4 -4.14 -8.83 15.67
CA LEU A 4 -2.79 -8.91 16.22
C LEU A 4 -2.04 -10.06 15.55
N TYR A 5 -0.80 -9.81 15.17
CA TYR A 5 0.14 -10.86 14.78
C TYR A 5 1.16 -11.07 15.89
N TRP A 6 1.53 -12.33 16.11
CA TRP A 6 2.60 -12.71 17.02
C TRP A 6 3.52 -13.72 16.34
N GLY A 7 4.82 -13.43 16.38
CA GLY A 7 5.89 -14.23 15.79
C GLY A 7 7.23 -13.52 16.06
N ASP A 8 8.33 -14.27 15.92
CA ASP A 8 9.67 -13.74 16.17
C ASP A 8 10.09 -12.71 15.11
N ASP A 9 9.57 -12.86 13.90
CA ASP A 9 9.82 -11.99 12.75
C ASP A 9 8.52 -11.43 12.17
N LYS A 10 8.65 -10.43 11.29
CA LYS A 10 7.53 -9.96 10.46
C LYS A 10 6.96 -11.14 9.65
N PRO A 11 5.62 -11.25 9.46
CA PRO A 11 5.06 -12.35 8.68
C PRO A 11 5.71 -12.39 7.29
N SER A 12 6.22 -13.56 6.91
CA SER A 12 7.01 -13.71 5.69
C SER A 12 6.21 -13.39 4.42
N ASP A 13 4.91 -13.71 4.42
CA ASP A 13 4.00 -13.40 3.34
C ASP A 13 2.85 -12.49 3.80
N CYS A 14 2.79 -11.30 3.20
CA CYS A 14 1.71 -10.35 3.48
C CYS A 14 0.35 -10.86 2.99
N ASN A 15 0.30 -11.72 1.97
CA ASN A 15 -0.96 -12.25 1.45
C ASN A 15 -1.61 -13.18 2.46
N LEU A 16 -0.85 -14.13 3.03
CA LEU A 16 -1.34 -14.96 4.13
C LEU A 16 -1.77 -14.14 5.33
N PHE A 17 -0.99 -13.12 5.70
CA PHE A 17 -1.31 -12.25 6.83
C PHE A 17 -2.60 -11.45 6.62
N LEU A 18 -2.84 -10.93 5.41
CA LEU A 18 -3.99 -10.06 5.11
C LEU A 18 -5.23 -10.84 4.64
N LYS A 19 -5.10 -12.12 4.31
CA LYS A 19 -6.20 -12.93 3.77
C LYS A 19 -7.47 -12.90 4.61
N PRO A 20 -7.44 -13.11 5.95
CA PRO A 20 -8.65 -13.06 6.77
C PRO A 20 -9.37 -11.71 6.68
N PHE A 21 -8.61 -10.61 6.67
CA PHE A 21 -9.14 -9.26 6.54
C PHE A 21 -9.79 -9.03 5.16
N VAL A 22 -9.13 -9.43 4.07
CA VAL A 22 -9.67 -9.24 2.71
C VAL A 22 -10.95 -10.06 2.50
N GLU A 23 -11.00 -11.29 2.98
CA GLU A 23 -12.18 -12.15 2.91
C GLU A 23 -13.37 -11.56 3.68
N GLU A 24 -13.13 -11.06 4.89
CA GLU A 24 -14.15 -10.40 5.71
C GLU A 24 -14.68 -9.13 5.02
N VAL A 25 -13.79 -8.27 4.49
CA VAL A 25 -14.18 -7.06 3.76
C VAL A 25 -15.02 -7.41 2.52
N LYS A 26 -14.67 -8.45 1.78
CA LYS A 26 -15.48 -8.93 0.64
C LYS A 26 -16.89 -9.33 1.07
N ILE A 27 -17.03 -10.02 2.20
CA ILE A 27 -18.34 -10.40 2.75
C ILE A 27 -19.12 -9.16 3.18
N LEU A 28 -18.49 -8.24 3.94
CA LEU A 28 -19.14 -7.02 4.41
C LEU A 28 -19.48 -6.05 3.29
N HIS A 29 -18.75 -6.07 2.19
CA HIS A 29 -19.08 -5.27 1.01
C HIS A 29 -20.28 -5.84 0.24
N SER A 30 -20.31 -7.17 0.03
CA SER A 30 -21.34 -7.82 -0.79
C SER A 30 -22.65 -8.09 -0.04
N LYS A 31 -22.56 -8.58 1.21
CA LYS A 31 -23.71 -8.95 2.04
C LYS A 31 -24.07 -7.87 3.05
N GLY A 32 -23.10 -7.05 3.46
CA GLY A 32 -23.30 -6.08 4.52
C GLY A 32 -23.54 -6.72 5.89
N PHE A 33 -24.08 -5.92 6.79
CA PHE A 33 -24.55 -6.32 8.11
C PHE A 33 -25.83 -5.56 8.48
N GLN A 34 -26.57 -6.06 9.47
CA GLN A 34 -27.76 -5.38 9.98
C GLN A 34 -27.49 -4.70 11.32
N LEU A 35 -27.98 -3.47 11.46
CA LEU A 35 -27.96 -2.71 12.71
C LEU A 35 -29.28 -1.95 12.86
N HIS A 36 -29.99 -2.19 13.96
CA HIS A 36 -31.31 -1.60 14.24
C HIS A 36 -32.32 -1.76 13.09
N GLY A 37 -32.37 -2.95 12.48
CA GLY A 37 -33.29 -3.26 11.37
C GLY A 37 -32.94 -2.59 10.03
N LYS A 38 -31.78 -1.92 9.93
CA LYS A 38 -31.26 -1.34 8.69
C LYS A 38 -30.05 -2.14 8.20
N SER A 39 -29.95 -2.32 6.89
CA SER A 39 -28.80 -2.97 6.25
C SER A 39 -27.74 -1.94 5.86
N PHE A 40 -26.48 -2.26 6.15
CA PHE A 40 -25.31 -1.44 5.84
C PHE A 40 -24.27 -2.28 5.12
N THR A 41 -23.61 -1.70 4.13
CA THR A 41 -22.44 -2.29 3.48
C THR A 41 -21.17 -1.56 3.93
N VAL A 42 -20.04 -2.26 3.85
CA VAL A 42 -18.74 -1.69 4.20
C VAL A 42 -17.90 -1.50 2.95
N GLN A 43 -17.22 -0.36 2.88
CA GLN A 43 -16.22 -0.08 1.85
C GLN A 43 -14.97 0.49 2.53
N VAL A 44 -13.81 -0.03 2.13
CA VAL A 44 -12.52 0.47 2.61
C VAL A 44 -12.21 1.77 1.87
N SER A 45 -12.03 2.86 2.63
CA SER A 45 -11.69 4.17 2.05
C SER A 45 -10.19 4.31 1.79
N PHE A 46 -9.35 4.04 2.80
CA PHE A 46 -7.89 4.14 2.69
C PHE A 46 -7.19 3.31 3.77
N PHE A 47 -5.88 3.10 3.56
CA PHE A 47 -4.97 2.50 4.52
C PHE A 47 -3.98 3.55 5.01
N ALA A 48 -4.04 3.90 6.29
CA ALA A 48 -3.02 4.71 6.94
C ALA A 48 -1.92 3.80 7.47
N CYS A 49 -0.75 3.87 6.86
CA CYS A 49 0.43 3.14 7.31
C CYS A 49 1.71 3.89 6.90
N ASP A 50 2.80 3.59 7.62
CA ASP A 50 4.11 4.15 7.28
C ASP A 50 4.64 3.59 5.94
N ALA A 51 5.79 4.09 5.50
CA ALA A 51 6.35 3.70 4.22
C ALA A 51 6.75 2.21 4.13
N VAL A 52 7.15 1.59 5.25
CA VAL A 52 7.64 0.20 5.31
C VAL A 52 6.47 -0.78 5.32
N ALA A 53 5.43 -0.47 6.09
CA ALA A 53 4.17 -1.21 6.10
C ALA A 53 3.47 -1.11 4.75
N LYS A 54 3.42 0.10 4.16
CA LYS A 54 2.87 0.31 2.81
C LYS A 54 3.56 -0.56 1.76
N SER A 55 4.91 -0.54 1.69
CA SER A 55 5.64 -1.32 0.68
C SER A 55 5.45 -2.82 0.87
N TYR A 56 5.38 -3.28 2.13
CA TYR A 56 5.10 -4.67 2.45
C TYR A 56 3.71 -5.12 2.01
N ILE A 57 2.68 -4.36 2.40
CA ILE A 57 1.29 -4.65 2.06
C ILE A 57 1.08 -4.62 0.54
N LEU A 58 1.71 -3.70 -0.18
CA LEU A 58 1.56 -3.56 -1.64
C LEU A 58 2.51 -4.45 -2.45
N LYS A 59 3.43 -5.19 -1.81
CA LYS A 59 4.53 -5.92 -2.47
C LYS A 59 5.33 -5.01 -3.44
N THR A 60 5.59 -3.77 -3.05
CA THR A 60 6.39 -2.79 -3.83
C THR A 60 7.76 -2.60 -3.21
N LYS A 61 8.70 -2.03 -3.98
CA LYS A 61 10.00 -1.65 -3.42
C LYS A 61 9.83 -0.61 -2.31
N GLY A 62 10.70 -0.71 -1.31
CA GLY A 62 10.71 0.19 -0.16
C GLY A 62 11.17 1.61 -0.52
N HIS A 63 10.97 2.55 0.40
CA HIS A 63 11.23 3.98 0.25
C HIS A 63 12.66 4.36 -0.16
N GLY A 64 13.64 3.46 0.02
CA GLY A 64 15.04 3.67 -0.37
C GLY A 64 15.37 3.24 -1.80
N ALA A 65 14.44 2.67 -2.56
CA ALA A 65 14.71 2.22 -3.92
C ALA A 65 14.55 3.35 -4.94
N TYR A 66 15.28 3.25 -6.07
CA TYR A 66 15.20 4.19 -7.18
C TYR A 66 13.77 4.34 -7.73
N SER A 67 13.09 3.22 -7.99
CA SER A 67 11.68 3.20 -8.37
C SER A 67 10.80 2.96 -7.15
N SER A 68 10.69 3.94 -6.24
CA SER A 68 9.85 3.82 -5.02
C SER A 68 8.74 4.87 -4.90
N CYS A 69 8.64 5.83 -5.82
CA CYS A 69 7.55 6.79 -5.81
C CYS A 69 6.20 6.08 -6.02
N SER A 70 5.29 6.20 -5.04
CA SER A 70 3.97 5.56 -5.09
C SER A 70 2.93 6.34 -5.89
N LYS A 71 3.28 7.52 -6.41
CA LYS A 71 2.34 8.40 -7.13
C LYS A 71 2.68 8.56 -8.61
N CYS A 72 3.95 8.43 -8.99
CA CYS A 72 4.38 8.49 -10.38
C CYS A 72 5.55 7.55 -10.65
N THR A 73 5.88 7.38 -11.93
CA THR A 73 6.95 6.47 -12.42
C THR A 73 8.34 7.12 -12.43
N VAL A 74 8.52 8.24 -11.72
CA VAL A 74 9.83 8.90 -11.62
C VAL A 74 10.84 7.97 -10.95
N SER A 75 12.03 7.89 -11.53
CA SER A 75 13.17 7.21 -10.92
C SER A 75 13.98 8.19 -10.10
N GLY A 76 14.35 7.78 -8.89
CA GLY A 76 15.25 8.52 -8.03
C GLY A 76 16.70 8.45 -8.51
N LYS A 77 17.56 9.21 -7.85
CA LYS A 77 19.02 9.21 -8.03
C LYS A 77 19.67 9.03 -6.68
N TYR A 78 20.83 8.37 -6.65
CA TYR A 78 21.57 8.18 -5.41
C TYR A 78 22.53 9.34 -5.21
N GLU A 79 22.32 10.11 -4.16
CA GLU A 79 23.08 11.32 -3.85
C GLU A 79 23.29 11.38 -2.33
N CYS A 80 24.51 11.63 -1.88
CA CYS A 80 24.83 11.81 -0.45
C CYS A 80 24.26 10.70 0.47
N GLY A 81 24.44 9.43 0.08
CA GLY A 81 24.04 8.28 0.91
C GLY A 81 22.56 7.92 0.89
N ARG A 82 21.76 8.54 0.02
CA ARG A 82 20.30 8.35 -0.05
C ARG A 82 19.79 8.43 -1.47
N VAL A 83 18.62 7.84 -1.73
CA VAL A 83 17.89 8.08 -2.98
C VAL A 83 17.09 9.38 -2.85
N THR A 84 17.31 10.31 -3.77
CA THR A 84 16.58 11.57 -3.91
C THR A 84 15.73 11.53 -5.18
N PHE A 85 14.60 12.24 -5.16
CA PHE A 85 13.73 12.34 -6.34
C PHE A 85 13.86 13.73 -6.95
N PRO A 86 13.90 13.85 -8.28
CA PRO A 86 13.92 15.14 -8.95
C PRO A 86 12.58 15.87 -8.74
N ILE A 87 12.59 17.18 -8.90
CA ILE A 87 11.37 18.03 -8.84
C ILE A 87 10.38 17.65 -9.97
N LYS A 88 10.87 17.08 -11.06
CA LYS A 88 10.05 16.68 -12.22
C LYS A 88 9.15 15.50 -11.87
N ILE A 89 7.85 15.68 -12.09
CA ILE A 89 6.83 14.63 -11.95
C ILE A 89 6.83 13.77 -13.22
N GLY A 90 6.94 12.45 -13.06
CA GLY A 90 6.75 11.48 -14.15
C GLY A 90 5.27 11.17 -14.41
N PRO A 91 4.96 10.30 -15.38
CA PRO A 91 3.61 9.75 -15.55
C PRO A 91 3.00 9.27 -14.23
N LEU A 92 1.75 9.66 -13.95
CA LEU A 92 1.05 9.24 -12.74
C LEU A 92 0.75 7.74 -12.80
N ARG A 93 0.89 7.07 -11.66
CA ARG A 93 0.46 5.68 -11.52
C ARG A 93 -1.06 5.61 -11.54
N ASN A 94 -1.60 4.58 -12.15
CA ASN A 94 -3.02 4.24 -12.08
C ASN A 94 -3.19 2.80 -11.57
N HIS A 95 -4.44 2.45 -11.27
CA HIS A 95 -4.78 1.16 -10.68
C HIS A 95 -4.48 0.00 -11.65
N ASP A 96 -4.89 0.14 -12.91
CA ASP A 96 -4.77 -0.94 -13.89
C ASP A 96 -3.31 -1.27 -14.19
N ASP A 97 -2.45 -0.26 -14.36
CA ASP A 97 -1.01 -0.47 -14.56
C ASP A 97 -0.35 -1.14 -13.35
N PHE A 98 -0.82 -0.83 -12.14
CA PHE A 98 -0.33 -1.48 -10.92
C PHE A 98 -0.75 -2.95 -10.85
N VAL A 99 -2.02 -3.26 -11.17
CA VAL A 99 -2.54 -4.64 -11.19
C VAL A 99 -1.84 -5.46 -12.26
N ASN A 100 -1.64 -4.88 -13.45
CA ASN A 100 -0.96 -5.51 -14.57
C ASN A 100 0.58 -5.48 -14.46
N LYS A 101 1.12 -4.86 -13.42
CA LYS A 101 2.56 -4.76 -13.13
C LYS A 101 3.40 -4.22 -14.28
N VAL A 102 2.89 -3.19 -14.96
CA VAL A 102 3.58 -2.56 -16.10
C VAL A 102 4.97 -2.03 -15.69
N ASP A 103 5.11 -1.53 -14.47
CA ASP A 103 6.39 -1.06 -13.92
C ASP A 103 7.07 -2.13 -13.05
N THR A 104 7.74 -3.07 -13.70
CA THR A 104 8.50 -4.15 -13.03
C THR A 104 9.59 -3.64 -12.09
N CYS A 105 10.09 -2.42 -12.31
CA CYS A 105 11.08 -1.81 -11.44
C CYS A 105 10.48 -1.32 -10.12
N TYR A 106 9.18 -1.06 -10.04
CA TYR A 106 8.48 -0.63 -8.84
C TYR A 106 8.01 -1.79 -7.96
N HIS A 107 7.69 -2.92 -8.55
CA HIS A 107 7.26 -4.12 -7.82
C HIS A 107 8.46 -4.84 -7.19
N HIS A 108 8.25 -5.40 -5.99
CA HIS A 108 9.28 -6.18 -5.29
C HIS A 108 9.33 -7.63 -5.78
N THR A 109 8.17 -8.19 -6.13
CA THR A 109 8.02 -9.58 -6.58
C THR A 109 7.00 -9.68 -7.73
N ASP A 110 7.01 -10.82 -8.43
CA ASP A 110 6.04 -11.13 -9.49
C ASP A 110 4.66 -11.54 -8.94
N GLU A 111 4.52 -11.74 -7.63
CA GLU A 111 3.25 -12.02 -6.97
C GLU A 111 2.47 -10.74 -6.63
N THR A 112 1.18 -10.67 -6.94
CA THR A 112 0.31 -9.52 -6.60
C THR A 112 -0.08 -9.55 -5.13
N SER A 113 -0.26 -8.36 -4.54
CA SER A 113 -0.85 -8.25 -3.21
C SER A 113 -2.33 -8.60 -3.22
N ILE A 114 -2.79 -9.40 -2.25
CA ILE A 114 -4.21 -9.77 -2.06
C ILE A 114 -5.12 -8.55 -1.82
N ILE A 115 -4.55 -7.39 -1.47
CA ILE A 115 -5.29 -6.12 -1.32
C ILE A 115 -6.00 -5.71 -2.61
N ILE A 116 -5.49 -6.09 -3.79
CA ILE A 116 -6.16 -5.77 -5.07
C ILE A 116 -7.54 -6.41 -5.18
N GLU A 117 -7.80 -7.46 -4.40
CA GLU A 117 -9.09 -8.16 -4.42
C GLU A 117 -10.18 -7.45 -3.60
N ILE A 118 -9.82 -6.39 -2.85
CA ILE A 118 -10.80 -5.60 -2.11
C ILE A 118 -11.69 -4.86 -3.11
N PRO A 119 -13.03 -5.03 -3.03
CA PRO A 119 -13.93 -4.44 -4.00
C PRO A 119 -13.93 -2.91 -3.92
N GLN A 120 -13.98 -2.27 -5.09
CA GLN A 120 -13.99 -0.82 -5.25
C GLN A 120 -12.79 -0.09 -4.63
N LEU A 121 -11.65 -0.78 -4.49
CA LEU A 121 -10.42 -0.20 -3.98
C LEU A 121 -9.45 0.18 -5.10
N ASN A 122 -9.21 1.48 -5.27
CA ASN A 122 -8.10 1.95 -6.08
C ASN A 122 -6.81 1.98 -5.26
N VAL A 123 -5.96 0.98 -5.41
CA VAL A 123 -4.71 0.83 -4.63
C VAL A 123 -3.73 2.00 -4.73
N VAL A 124 -3.74 2.80 -5.81
CA VAL A 124 -2.85 3.97 -5.91
C VAL A 124 -3.39 5.15 -5.09
N GLN A 125 -4.72 5.27 -5.00
CA GLN A 125 -5.40 6.35 -4.27
C GLN A 125 -5.62 6.00 -2.79
N ALA A 126 -5.87 4.73 -2.48
CA ALA A 126 -6.18 4.24 -1.13
C ALA A 126 -5.01 4.36 -0.14
N PHE A 127 -3.80 4.69 -0.59
CA PHE A 127 -2.63 4.88 0.26
C PHE A 127 -2.19 6.35 0.23
N PRO A 128 -2.65 7.18 1.18
CA PRO A 128 -2.23 8.56 1.29
C PRO A 128 -0.74 8.66 1.63
N LEU A 129 -0.15 9.80 1.28
CA LEU A 129 1.20 10.15 1.70
C LEU A 129 1.10 10.81 3.07
N ASP A 130 1.65 10.16 4.09
CA ASP A 130 1.61 10.63 5.46
C ASP A 130 2.77 11.62 5.72
N TYR A 131 2.44 12.88 6.02
CA TYR A 131 3.41 13.95 6.26
C TYR A 131 4.33 13.66 7.46
N LEU A 132 3.80 13.06 8.53
CA LEU A 132 4.57 12.73 9.72
C LEU A 132 5.68 11.74 9.38
N HIS A 133 5.37 10.65 8.67
CA HIS A 133 6.34 9.62 8.32
C HIS A 133 7.30 10.08 7.23
N LEU A 134 6.82 10.84 6.24
CA LEU A 134 7.64 11.25 5.11
C LEU A 134 8.57 12.42 5.43
N ILE A 135 8.07 13.44 6.15
CA ILE A 135 8.81 14.69 6.38
C ILE A 135 9.33 14.76 7.81
N CYS A 136 8.44 14.76 8.80
CA CYS A 136 8.84 15.00 10.19
C CYS A 136 9.81 13.92 10.69
N ILE A 137 9.49 12.64 10.47
CA ILE A 137 10.32 11.51 10.90
C ILE A 137 11.35 11.18 9.80
N GLY A 138 10.93 11.10 8.53
CA GLY A 138 11.78 10.64 7.44
C GLY A 138 12.88 11.61 6.99
N VAL A 139 12.69 12.92 7.16
CA VAL A 139 13.63 13.95 6.70
C VAL A 139 14.21 14.75 7.87
N VAL A 140 13.36 15.27 8.76
CA VAL A 140 13.79 16.22 9.81
C VAL A 140 14.48 15.53 10.98
N LYS A 141 14.06 14.32 11.35
CA LYS A 141 14.58 13.59 12.52
C LYS A 141 15.85 12.78 12.25
N LYS A 142 16.58 13.09 11.17
CA LYS A 142 17.84 12.42 10.78
C LYS A 142 19.04 12.95 11.55
#